data_AF-A0A497HP23-F1
#
_entry.id   AF-A0A497HP23-F1
#
_cell.length_a   1.000
_cell.length_b   1.000
_cell.length_c   1.000
_cell.angle_alpha   90.00
_cell.angle_beta   90.00
_cell.angle_gamma   90.00
#
_symmetry.space_group_name_H-M   'P 1'
#
loop_
_entity.id
_entity.type
_entity.pdbx_description
1 polymer ?
#
loop_
_entity_poly.entity_id
_entity_poly.type
_entity_poly.pdbx_seq_one_letter_code
_entity_poly.pdbx_strand_id
1 'polypeptide(L)'
;MTTQDPEVRLRNLLKKLFQFEHADLDFGIYRIMNQKRDQIDKFIDHELIEAVDEALREYSIRTEEHVRNEIENLRMQIIDTLGKNAFLPTRDIKPEFRDTPLAREYEEKRRWLEEIETPKAEIFNHLYQFFSRYYQDGDFISLQRAKFGKYSYAIPYNGEEVVLYWANRDQYYIKTTEYFYNYTFEEGDYHVHFRVVEVSPSQDN
;
A
#
# COMPACT_ATOMS: atom_id res chain seq x y z
N MET A 1 -12.52 16.40 -5.10
CA MET A 1 -12.15 15.03 -4.66
C MET A 1 -10.89 15.18 -3.84
N THR A 2 -11.00 15.08 -2.51
CA THR A 2 -9.89 15.23 -1.59
C THR A 2 -8.83 14.18 -1.95
N THR A 3 -7.66 14.63 -2.39
CA THR A 3 -6.49 13.76 -2.61
C THR A 3 -6.12 13.20 -1.24
N GLN A 4 -6.69 12.06 -0.85
CA GLN A 4 -6.32 11.37 0.37
C GLN A 4 -4.83 11.05 0.31
N ASP A 5 -4.15 11.27 1.43
CA ASP A 5 -2.77 10.88 1.68
C ASP A 5 -2.48 9.46 1.13
N PRO A 6 -1.46 9.28 0.26
CA PRO A 6 -1.07 7.99 -0.30
C PRO A 6 -0.95 6.87 0.75
N GLU A 7 -0.44 7.20 1.93
CA GLU A 7 -0.29 6.26 3.03
C GLU A 7 -1.67 5.76 3.52
N VAL A 8 -2.59 6.68 3.77
CA VAL A 8 -3.96 6.36 4.21
C VAL A 8 -4.69 5.54 3.15
N ARG A 9 -4.49 5.84 1.86
CA ARG A 9 -5.10 5.07 0.76
C ARG A 9 -4.58 3.64 0.72
N LEU A 10 -3.28 3.43 0.89
CA LEU A 10 -2.69 2.10 0.97
C LEU A 10 -3.23 1.33 2.18
N ARG A 11 -3.23 1.94 3.37
CA ARG A 11 -3.75 1.30 4.59
C ARG A 11 -5.20 0.85 4.43
N ASN A 12 -6.06 1.71 3.91
CA ASN A 12 -7.46 1.37 3.65
C ASN A 12 -7.60 0.23 2.64
N LEU A 13 -6.78 0.23 1.57
CA LEU A 13 -6.76 -0.87 0.61
C LEU A 13 -6.37 -2.18 1.31
N LEU A 14 -5.28 -2.20 2.07
CA LEU A 14 -4.82 -3.40 2.77
C LEU A 14 -5.87 -3.91 3.77
N LYS A 15 -6.48 -3.04 4.58
CA LYS A 15 -7.56 -3.44 5.51
C LYS A 15 -8.76 -4.05 4.76
N LYS A 16 -9.08 -3.54 3.57
CA LYS A 16 -10.09 -4.13 2.70
C LYS A 16 -9.67 -5.51 2.17
N LEU A 17 -8.43 -5.67 1.70
CA LEU A 17 -7.91 -6.96 1.21
C LEU A 17 -7.92 -8.03 2.30
N PHE A 18 -7.59 -7.67 3.53
CA PHE A 18 -7.67 -8.55 4.70
C PHE A 18 -9.08 -8.64 5.31
N GLN A 19 -10.11 -8.15 4.62
CA GLN A 19 -11.52 -8.28 5.01
C GLN A 19 -11.81 -7.80 6.44
N PHE A 20 -11.22 -6.66 6.83
CA PHE A 20 -11.45 -6.09 8.16
C PHE A 20 -12.94 -5.73 8.38
N GLU A 21 -13.73 -5.52 7.33
CA GLU A 21 -15.17 -5.26 7.46
C GLU A 21 -15.98 -6.49 7.91
N HIS A 22 -15.38 -7.69 7.89
CA HIS A 22 -16.03 -8.96 8.25
C HIS A 22 -15.54 -9.53 9.59
N ALA A 23 -15.12 -8.66 10.51
CA ALA A 23 -14.59 -9.04 11.83
C ALA A 23 -15.53 -9.89 12.66
N ASP A 24 -16.82 -9.63 12.55
CA ASP A 24 -17.85 -10.24 13.37
C ASP A 24 -18.10 -11.72 13.00
N LEU A 25 -17.54 -12.17 11.87
CA LEU A 25 -17.62 -13.57 11.46
C LEU A 25 -16.60 -14.40 12.24
N ASP A 26 -17.06 -15.33 13.07
CA ASP A 26 -16.19 -16.24 13.84
C ASP A 26 -16.39 -17.71 13.45
N PHE A 27 -16.29 -18.00 12.15
CA PHE A 27 -16.37 -19.37 11.62
C PHE A 27 -15.42 -19.60 10.46
N GLY A 28 -15.03 -20.86 10.24
CA GLY A 28 -14.16 -21.26 9.14
C GLY A 28 -12.84 -20.47 9.11
N ILE A 29 -12.49 -19.93 7.94
CA ILE A 29 -11.26 -19.15 7.74
C ILE A 29 -11.24 -17.84 8.54
N TYR A 30 -12.40 -17.24 8.82
CA TYR A 30 -12.50 -15.98 9.56
C TYR A 30 -12.01 -16.10 11.00
N ARG A 31 -12.20 -17.26 11.63
CA ARG A 31 -11.66 -17.53 12.97
C ARG A 31 -10.13 -17.50 13.00
N ILE A 32 -9.49 -18.06 11.96
CA ILE A 32 -8.02 -18.03 11.82
C ILE A 32 -7.54 -16.59 11.57
N MET A 33 -8.22 -15.86 10.69
CA MET A 33 -7.90 -14.45 10.43
C MET A 33 -8.05 -13.59 11.69
N ASN A 34 -9.11 -13.80 12.47
CA ASN A 34 -9.38 -13.08 13.70
C ASN A 34 -8.31 -13.33 14.77
N GLN A 35 -7.74 -14.54 14.87
CA GLN A 35 -6.62 -14.83 15.78
C GLN A 35 -5.36 -14.03 15.48
N LYS A 36 -5.14 -13.65 14.21
CA LYS A 36 -3.97 -12.90 13.75
C LYS A 36 -4.27 -11.43 13.48
N ARG A 37 -5.49 -11.00 13.74
CA ARG A 37 -6.00 -9.70 13.34
C ARG A 37 -5.26 -8.54 13.97
N ASP A 38 -5.00 -8.62 15.28
CA ASP A 38 -4.22 -7.60 15.98
C ASP A 38 -2.80 -7.47 15.42
N GLN A 39 -2.21 -8.60 14.99
CA GLN A 39 -0.88 -8.61 14.37
C GLN A 39 -0.91 -7.95 12.99
N ILE A 40 -1.95 -8.25 12.19
CA ILE A 40 -2.14 -7.66 10.86
C ILE A 40 -2.46 -6.15 10.97
N ASP A 41 -3.27 -5.75 11.94
CA ASP A 41 -3.62 -4.34 12.17
C ASP A 41 -2.37 -3.54 12.57
N LYS A 42 -1.59 -4.06 13.52
CA LYS A 42 -0.30 -3.50 13.92
C LYS A 42 0.67 -3.41 12.74
N PHE A 43 0.72 -4.44 11.89
CA PHE A 43 1.55 -4.42 10.70
C PHE A 43 1.14 -3.29 9.75
N ILE A 44 -0.16 -3.15 9.44
CA ILE A 44 -0.67 -2.15 8.50
C ILE A 44 -0.49 -0.72 9.03
N ASP A 45 -0.76 -0.50 10.31
CA ASP A 45 -0.78 0.85 10.89
C ASP A 45 0.58 1.32 11.43
N HIS A 46 1.52 0.42 11.70
CA HIS A 46 2.83 0.76 12.27
C HIS A 46 3.99 0.13 11.49
N GLU A 47 4.09 -1.19 11.49
CA GLU A 47 5.34 -1.86 11.05
C GLU A 47 5.62 -1.65 9.56
N LEU A 48 4.60 -1.57 8.71
CA LEU A 48 4.75 -1.25 7.29
C LEU A 48 5.31 0.15 7.07
N ILE A 49 4.84 1.13 7.83
CA ILE A 49 5.30 2.52 7.73
C ILE A 49 6.75 2.60 8.22
N GLU A 50 7.05 1.97 9.36
CA GLU A 50 8.40 1.87 9.90
C GLU A 50 9.36 1.17 8.93
N ALA A 51 8.91 0.13 8.23
CA ALA A 51 9.73 -0.57 7.24
C ALA A 51 10.02 0.30 6.01
N VAL A 52 9.04 1.07 5.53
CA VAL A 52 9.26 2.04 4.44
C VAL A 52 10.22 3.14 4.90
N ASP A 53 10.05 3.64 6.11
CA ASP A 53 10.91 4.67 6.69
C ASP A 53 12.34 4.15 6.89
N GLU A 54 12.51 2.91 7.37
CA GLU A 54 13.83 2.27 7.50
C GLU A 54 14.49 2.06 6.14
N ALA A 55 13.76 1.58 5.14
CA ALA A 55 14.29 1.40 3.79
C ALA A 55 14.71 2.75 3.15
N LEU A 56 14.02 3.84 3.51
CA LEU A 56 14.37 5.18 3.08
C LEU A 56 15.45 5.83 3.96
N ARG A 57 15.69 5.39 5.20
CA ARG A 57 16.74 5.95 6.09
C ARG A 57 18.14 5.85 5.48
N GLU A 58 18.41 4.80 4.69
CA GLU A 58 19.68 4.69 3.97
C GLU A 58 19.85 5.79 2.90
N TYR A 59 18.75 6.34 2.39
CA TYR A 59 18.71 7.42 1.38
C TYR A 59 18.48 8.81 1.99
N SER A 60 17.79 8.88 3.12
CA SER A 60 17.31 10.09 3.78
C SER A 60 17.89 10.13 5.20
N ILE A 61 19.02 10.80 5.35
CA ILE A 61 19.75 10.92 6.60
C ILE A 61 18.81 11.46 7.69
N ARG A 62 18.47 10.62 8.68
CA ARG A 62 18.38 10.85 10.15
C ARG A 62 17.83 12.18 10.72
N THR A 63 17.26 13.05 9.88
CA THR A 63 17.12 14.50 10.11
C THR A 63 15.70 14.98 9.83
N GLU A 64 14.82 14.15 9.26
CA GLU A 64 13.43 14.53 8.92
C GLU A 64 12.62 14.95 10.14
N GLU A 65 12.62 14.15 11.21
CA GLU A 65 11.87 14.46 12.43
C GLU A 65 12.43 15.69 13.17
N HIS A 66 13.75 15.85 13.15
CA HIS A 66 14.41 17.05 13.68
C HIS A 66 14.01 18.29 12.87
N VAL A 67 14.04 18.19 11.54
CA VAL A 67 13.66 19.30 10.64
C VAL A 67 12.17 19.61 10.73
N ARG A 68 11.30 18.62 10.90
CA ARG A 68 9.86 18.85 11.12
C ARG A 68 9.61 19.63 12.42
N ASN A 69 10.32 19.28 13.49
CA ASN A 69 10.28 20.03 14.76
C ASN A 69 10.85 21.45 14.62
N GLU A 70 11.94 21.62 13.87
CA GLU A 70 12.51 22.94 13.59
C GLU A 70 11.58 23.82 12.74
N ILE A 71 10.89 23.25 11.74
CA ILE A 71 9.89 23.95 10.94
C ILE A 71 8.74 24.45 11.82
N GLU A 72 8.23 23.63 12.75
CA GLU A 72 7.18 24.04 13.68
C GLU A 72 7.67 25.11 14.67
N ASN A 73 8.92 25.03 15.14
CA ASN A 73 9.52 26.07 15.97
C ASN A 73 9.69 27.40 15.20
N LEU A 74 10.20 27.36 13.97
CA LEU A 74 10.31 28.54 13.09
C LEU A 74 8.93 29.13 12.80
N ARG A 75 7.92 28.28 12.59
CA ARG A 75 6.54 28.70 12.43
C ARG A 75 6.04 29.47 13.65
N MET A 76 6.27 28.95 14.87
CA MET A 76 5.90 29.65 16.10
C MET A 76 6.61 31.00 16.22
N GLN A 77 7.91 31.06 15.89
CA GLN A 77 8.68 32.31 15.89
C GLN A 77 8.14 33.33 14.89
N ILE A 78 7.76 32.89 13.68
CA ILE A 78 7.13 33.75 12.65
C ILE A 78 5.78 34.26 13.14
N ILE A 79 4.96 33.43 13.80
CA ILE A 79 3.68 33.87 14.37
C ILE A 79 3.90 34.91 15.47
N ASP A 80 4.93 34.74 16.30
CA ASP A 80 5.24 35.65 17.41
C ASP A 80 5.79 37.00 16.91
N THR A 81 6.66 37.00 15.89
CA THR A 81 7.27 38.21 15.35
C THR A 81 6.43 38.95 14.30
N LEU A 82 5.73 38.21 13.42
CA LEU A 82 5.02 38.76 12.25
C LEU A 82 3.49 38.66 12.37
N GLY A 83 2.99 37.95 13.39
CA GLY A 83 1.57 37.72 13.62
C GLY A 83 0.96 36.62 12.74
N LYS A 84 -0.20 36.11 13.12
CA LYS A 84 -0.94 35.04 12.40
C LYS A 84 -1.25 35.38 10.93
N ASN A 85 -1.18 36.66 10.55
CA ASN A 85 -1.44 37.14 9.20
C ASN A 85 -0.30 36.85 8.20
N ALA A 86 0.84 36.35 8.67
CA ALA A 86 1.99 36.00 7.83
C ALA A 86 1.76 34.76 6.95
N PHE A 87 0.78 33.91 7.28
CA PHE A 87 0.49 32.67 6.57
C PHE A 87 -0.80 32.77 5.74
N LEU A 88 -0.78 32.14 4.56
CA LEU A 88 -1.95 31.82 3.75
C LEU A 88 -2.72 30.62 4.36
N PRO A 89 -4.00 30.43 3.98
CA PRO A 89 -4.78 29.25 4.37
C PRO A 89 -4.12 27.92 3.95
N THR A 90 -3.26 27.96 2.92
CA THR A 90 -2.46 26.85 2.40
C THR A 90 -1.20 26.55 3.22
N ARG A 91 -0.97 27.27 4.33
CA ARG A 91 0.26 27.26 5.16
C ARG A 91 1.52 27.82 4.48
N ASP A 92 1.38 28.42 3.31
CA ASP A 92 2.47 29.15 2.65
C ASP A 92 2.66 30.53 3.30
N ILE A 93 3.88 31.06 3.30
CA ILE A 93 4.13 32.43 3.76
C ILE A 93 3.62 33.41 2.69
N LYS A 94 2.95 34.49 3.12
CA LYS A 94 2.52 35.53 2.17
C LYS A 94 3.73 36.15 1.46
N PRO A 95 3.60 36.52 0.17
CA PRO A 95 4.69 37.14 -0.58
C PRO A 95 5.31 38.36 0.10
N GLU A 96 4.52 39.10 0.87
CA GLU A 96 4.91 40.30 1.62
C GLU A 96 5.97 40.04 2.71
N PHE A 97 6.03 38.82 3.25
CA PHE A 97 6.94 38.46 4.35
C PHE A 97 8.08 37.52 3.92
N ARG A 98 8.11 37.10 2.65
CA ARG A 98 9.13 36.19 2.08
C ARG A 98 10.56 36.73 2.16
N ASP A 99 10.74 38.03 2.23
CA ASP A 99 12.07 38.64 2.32
C ASP A 99 12.65 38.65 3.74
N THR A 100 11.89 38.25 4.75
CA THR A 100 12.41 38.12 6.11
C THR A 100 13.33 36.91 6.23
N PRO A 101 14.45 36.99 6.99
CA PRO A 101 15.37 35.87 7.18
C PRO A 101 14.68 34.60 7.71
N LEU A 102 13.74 34.77 8.65
CA LEU A 102 12.94 33.69 9.22
C LEU A 102 12.03 33.01 8.18
N ALA A 103 11.42 33.79 7.28
CA ALA A 103 10.58 33.22 6.23
C ALA A 103 11.37 32.41 5.21
N ARG A 104 12.59 32.86 4.87
CA ARG A 104 13.48 32.13 3.95
C ARG A 104 13.95 30.82 4.56
N GLU A 105 14.38 30.84 5.82
CA GLU A 105 14.79 29.62 6.53
C GLU A 105 13.62 28.61 6.65
N TYR A 106 12.42 29.09 6.91
CA TYR A 106 11.21 28.26 6.92
C TYR A 106 10.90 27.66 5.53
N GLU A 107 10.97 28.44 4.45
CA GLU A 107 10.73 27.92 3.10
C GLU A 107 11.81 26.93 2.64
N GLU A 108 13.08 27.17 2.96
CA GLU A 108 14.18 26.26 2.63
C GLU A 108 14.05 24.92 3.34
N LYS A 109 13.82 24.93 4.67
CA LYS A 109 13.62 23.69 5.44
C LYS A 109 12.37 22.94 5.00
N ARG A 110 11.29 23.65 4.68
CA ARG A 110 10.07 23.03 4.13
C ARG A 110 10.31 22.40 2.77
N ARG A 111 11.03 23.08 1.87
CA ARG A 111 11.37 22.52 0.55
C ARG A 111 12.22 21.26 0.68
N TRP A 112 13.18 21.26 1.59
CA TRP A 112 13.99 20.09 1.90
C TRP A 112 13.15 18.93 2.46
N LEU A 113 12.16 19.22 3.32
CA LEU A 113 11.21 18.22 3.80
C LEU A 113 10.35 17.65 2.65
N GLU A 114 9.87 18.49 1.75
CA GLU A 114 9.11 18.05 0.56
C GLU A 114 9.95 17.16 -0.37
N GLU A 115 11.25 17.44 -0.54
CA GLU A 115 12.19 16.59 -1.31
C GLU A 115 12.38 15.19 -0.70
N ILE A 116 12.16 15.02 0.61
CA ILE A 116 12.21 13.72 1.30
C ILE A 116 10.85 13.01 1.28
N GLU A 117 9.76 13.74 1.51
CA GLU A 117 8.41 13.16 1.54
C GLU A 117 7.94 12.70 0.15
N THR A 118 8.48 13.28 -0.93
CA THR A 118 8.14 12.92 -2.32
C THR A 118 8.44 11.45 -2.66
N PRO A 119 9.66 10.90 -2.46
CA PRO A 119 9.94 9.47 -2.61
C PRO A 119 9.03 8.56 -1.77
N LYS A 120 8.73 8.96 -0.53
CA LYS A 120 7.86 8.19 0.38
C LYS A 120 6.43 8.08 -0.18
N ALA A 121 5.87 9.20 -0.62
CA ALA A 121 4.57 9.23 -1.27
C ALA A 121 4.52 8.39 -2.56
N GLU A 122 5.60 8.40 -3.35
CA GLU A 122 5.72 7.57 -4.55
C GLU A 122 5.76 6.07 -4.22
N ILE A 123 6.49 5.67 -3.19
CA ILE A 123 6.54 4.27 -2.73
C ILE A 123 5.15 3.78 -2.32
N PHE A 124 4.43 4.54 -1.49
CA PHE A 124 3.07 4.17 -1.10
C PHE A 124 2.12 4.09 -2.30
N ASN A 125 2.24 5.00 -3.26
CA ASN A 125 1.47 4.93 -4.51
C ASN A 125 1.82 3.68 -5.33
N HIS A 126 3.10 3.30 -5.44
CA HIS A 126 3.52 2.09 -6.14
C HIS A 126 3.00 0.83 -5.46
N LEU A 127 3.08 0.75 -4.12
CA LEU A 127 2.49 -0.34 -3.36
C LEU A 127 0.98 -0.41 -3.57
N TYR A 128 0.28 0.72 -3.48
CA TYR A 128 -1.15 0.78 -3.73
C TYR A 128 -1.50 0.27 -5.14
N GLN A 129 -0.79 0.74 -6.17
CA GLN A 129 -1.00 0.31 -7.56
C GLN A 129 -0.70 -1.18 -7.75
N PHE A 130 0.31 -1.71 -7.06
CA PHE A 130 0.64 -3.12 -7.11
C PHE A 130 -0.50 -3.97 -6.52
N PHE A 131 -0.87 -3.74 -5.27
CA PHE A 131 -1.92 -4.51 -4.60
C PHE A 131 -3.28 -4.34 -5.27
N SER A 132 -3.67 -3.12 -5.65
CA SER A 132 -4.97 -2.89 -6.29
C SER A 132 -5.11 -3.52 -7.68
N ARG A 133 -3.98 -3.74 -8.39
CA ARG A 133 -3.99 -4.31 -9.73
C ARG A 133 -3.84 -5.82 -9.71
N TYR A 134 -2.91 -6.32 -8.90
CA TYR A 134 -2.47 -7.71 -8.99
C TYR A 134 -3.14 -8.61 -7.96
N TYR A 135 -3.66 -8.07 -6.86
CA TYR A 135 -4.36 -8.90 -5.88
C TYR A 135 -5.85 -9.03 -6.23
N GLN A 136 -6.33 -10.26 -6.34
CA GLN A 136 -7.74 -10.57 -6.54
C GLN A 136 -8.09 -11.89 -5.86
N ASP A 137 -9.17 -11.90 -5.07
CA ASP A 137 -9.76 -13.10 -4.46
C ASP A 137 -8.77 -14.02 -3.70
N GLY A 138 -7.78 -13.41 -3.02
CA GLY A 138 -6.78 -14.16 -2.26
C GLY A 138 -5.54 -14.58 -3.05
N ASP A 139 -5.46 -14.22 -4.33
CA ASP A 139 -4.38 -14.61 -5.24
C ASP A 139 -3.74 -13.39 -5.92
N PHE A 140 -2.49 -13.56 -6.37
CA PHE A 140 -1.80 -12.58 -7.20
C PHE A 140 -1.88 -12.97 -8.67
N ILE A 141 -2.66 -12.21 -9.43
CA ILE A 141 -2.82 -12.40 -10.86
C ILE A 141 -1.77 -11.57 -11.59
N SER A 142 -1.01 -12.21 -12.47
CA SER A 142 -0.11 -11.48 -13.34
C SER A 142 -0.88 -10.82 -14.49
N LEU A 143 -0.97 -9.49 -14.47
CA LEU A 143 -1.61 -8.71 -15.53
C LEU A 143 -0.56 -7.97 -16.37
N GLN A 144 -0.71 -7.98 -17.70
CA GLN A 144 0.15 -7.18 -18.58
C GLN A 144 0.07 -5.70 -18.22
N ARG A 145 1.22 -5.02 -18.15
CA ARG A 145 1.27 -3.55 -18.11
C ARG A 145 1.01 -3.02 -19.52
N ALA A 146 -0.25 -2.79 -19.86
CA ALA A 146 -0.58 -1.99 -21.03
C ALA A 146 -0.15 -0.54 -20.74
N LYS A 147 0.89 -0.05 -21.43
CA LYS A 147 1.08 1.40 -21.57
C LYS A 147 -0.11 1.90 -22.39
N PHE A 148 -0.89 2.83 -21.84
CA PHE A 148 -2.00 3.48 -22.56
C PHE A 148 -1.57 3.82 -23.99
N GLY A 149 -2.18 3.15 -24.98
CA GLY A 149 -2.00 3.44 -26.40
C GLY A 149 -0.87 2.74 -27.16
N LYS A 150 0.00 1.92 -26.53
CA LYS A 150 1.00 1.11 -27.25
C LYS A 150 1.22 -0.25 -26.60
N TYR A 151 0.67 -1.29 -27.20
CA TYR A 151 1.11 -2.67 -26.97
C TYR A 151 2.43 -2.87 -27.74
N SER A 152 3.56 -2.76 -27.06
CA SER A 152 4.86 -3.15 -27.61
C SER A 152 5.24 -4.52 -27.06
N TYR A 153 4.91 -5.59 -27.79
CA TYR A 153 5.41 -6.94 -27.48
C TYR A 153 5.99 -7.56 -28.76
N ALA A 154 7.06 -8.33 -28.60
CA ALA A 154 7.67 -9.11 -29.66
C ALA A 154 7.60 -10.59 -29.26
N ILE A 155 7.09 -11.42 -30.16
CA ILE A 155 7.10 -12.88 -29.98
C ILE A 155 8.34 -13.40 -30.73
N PRO A 156 9.34 -13.99 -30.06
CA PRO A 156 10.44 -14.63 -30.77
C PRO A 156 9.88 -15.82 -31.56
N TYR A 157 10.04 -15.78 -32.88
CA TYR A 157 9.49 -16.75 -33.83
C TYR A 157 10.62 -17.30 -34.69
N ASN A 158 10.72 -18.63 -34.75
CA ASN A 158 11.80 -19.37 -35.43
C ASN A 158 11.39 -19.91 -36.82
N GLY A 159 10.17 -19.63 -37.30
CA GLY A 159 9.69 -20.10 -38.60
C GLY A 159 8.69 -21.27 -38.57
N GLU A 160 8.19 -21.68 -37.40
CA GLU A 160 7.19 -22.75 -37.24
C GLU A 160 5.80 -22.38 -37.78
N GLU A 161 5.06 -23.28 -38.43
CA GLU A 161 3.74 -22.92 -39.03
C GLU A 161 2.75 -22.24 -38.05
N VAL A 162 2.80 -22.59 -36.75
CA VAL A 162 1.95 -21.99 -35.72
C VAL A 162 2.77 -21.76 -34.44
N VAL A 163 2.71 -20.53 -33.90
CA VAL A 163 3.21 -20.24 -32.54
C VAL A 163 2.08 -19.72 -31.66
N LEU A 164 1.79 -20.48 -30.61
CA LEU A 164 0.88 -20.07 -29.54
C LEU A 164 1.67 -19.33 -28.44
N TYR A 165 1.23 -18.12 -28.12
CA TYR A 165 1.81 -17.29 -27.08
C TYR A 165 0.70 -16.85 -26.12
N TRP A 166 0.87 -17.15 -24.83
CA TRP A 166 -0.02 -16.67 -23.77
C TRP A 166 0.65 -15.54 -23.00
N ALA A 167 -0.17 -14.63 -22.46
CA ALA A 167 0.30 -13.44 -21.76
C ALA A 167 1.20 -13.74 -20.54
N ASN A 168 1.09 -14.94 -19.98
CA ASN A 168 1.76 -15.38 -18.76
C ASN A 168 2.89 -16.37 -19.06
N ARG A 169 3.41 -16.39 -20.30
CA ARG A 169 4.52 -17.27 -20.68
C ARG A 169 5.74 -16.95 -19.80
N ASP A 170 6.35 -18.00 -19.26
CA ASP A 170 7.44 -17.95 -18.27
C ASP A 170 7.08 -17.35 -16.89
N GLN A 171 5.79 -17.16 -16.60
CA GLN A 171 5.32 -16.86 -15.25
C GLN A 171 4.85 -18.16 -14.59
N TYR A 172 5.40 -18.47 -13.42
CA TYR A 172 4.92 -19.56 -12.58
C TYR A 172 3.65 -19.09 -11.86
N TYR A 173 2.47 -19.47 -12.37
CA TYR A 173 1.22 -19.32 -11.64
C TYR A 173 1.12 -20.46 -10.62
N ILE A 174 1.11 -20.12 -9.33
CA ILE A 174 0.83 -21.06 -8.25
C ILE A 174 -0.57 -20.73 -7.75
N LYS A 175 -1.55 -21.53 -8.19
CA LYS A 175 -2.92 -21.42 -7.72
C LYS A 175 -3.00 -21.79 -6.24
N THR A 176 -3.20 -20.82 -5.37
CA THR A 176 -3.39 -21.05 -3.93
C THR A 176 -4.72 -21.73 -3.61
N THR A 177 -5.71 -21.64 -4.51
CA THR A 177 -7.06 -22.16 -4.30
C THR A 177 -7.18 -23.68 -4.28
N GLU A 178 -6.21 -24.46 -4.76
CA GLU A 178 -6.36 -25.92 -4.80
C GLU A 178 -6.05 -26.63 -3.48
N TYR A 179 -5.36 -25.95 -2.55
CA TYR A 179 -4.92 -26.57 -1.29
C TYR A 179 -5.92 -26.43 -0.14
N PHE A 180 -7.00 -25.66 -0.28
CA PHE A 180 -7.92 -25.34 0.82
C PHE A 180 -9.22 -26.15 0.85
N TYR A 181 -9.37 -27.16 -0.03
CA TYR A 181 -10.58 -27.99 -0.08
C TYR A 181 -10.47 -29.30 0.71
N ASN A 182 -9.25 -29.76 1.02
CA ASN A 182 -9.01 -31.02 1.71
C ASN A 182 -8.00 -30.80 2.85
N TYR A 183 -8.46 -30.86 4.10
CA TYR A 183 -7.59 -30.83 5.27
C TYR A 183 -7.56 -32.21 5.90
N THR A 184 -6.36 -32.75 6.11
CA THR A 184 -6.17 -34.00 6.83
C THR A 184 -5.34 -33.71 8.06
N PHE A 185 -5.79 -34.18 9.22
CA PHE A 185 -4.95 -34.19 10.41
C PHE A 185 -5.08 -35.52 11.15
N GLU A 186 -4.03 -35.83 11.89
CA GLU A 186 -3.92 -37.02 12.72
C GLU A 186 -4.20 -36.62 14.16
N GLU A 187 -5.15 -37.28 14.80
CA GLU A 187 -5.44 -37.12 16.23
C GLU A 187 -5.41 -38.52 16.87
N GLY A 188 -4.28 -38.86 17.48
CA GLY A 188 -4.04 -40.20 18.01
C GLY A 188 -4.06 -41.26 16.90
N ASP A 189 -4.93 -42.27 17.03
CA ASP A 189 -5.09 -43.35 16.04
C ASP A 189 -6.06 -43.00 14.91
N TYR A 190 -6.60 -41.77 14.87
CA TYR A 190 -7.59 -41.35 13.88
C TYR A 190 -6.99 -40.45 12.81
N HIS A 191 -7.26 -40.80 11.54
CA HIS A 191 -7.08 -39.91 10.40
C HIS A 191 -8.39 -39.21 10.08
N VAL A 192 -8.45 -37.91 10.30
CA VAL A 192 -9.66 -37.11 10.07
C VAL A 192 -9.49 -36.29 8.80
N HIS A 193 -10.37 -36.50 7.83
CA HIS A 193 -10.38 -35.82 6.55
C HIS A 193 -11.58 -34.86 6.44
N PHE A 194 -11.31 -33.55 6.36
CA PHE A 194 -12.31 -32.53 6.07
C PHE A 194 -12.28 -32.20 4.58
N ARG A 195 -13.39 -32.46 3.88
CA ARG A 195 -13.59 -32.06 2.50
C ARG A 195 -14.68 -31.00 2.40
N VAL A 196 -14.33 -29.84 1.87
CA VAL A 196 -15.32 -28.81 1.51
C VAL A 196 -15.97 -29.23 0.19
N VAL A 197 -17.28 -29.47 0.20
CA VAL A 197 -18.08 -29.78 -0.99
C VAL A 197 -18.87 -28.54 -1.40
N GLU A 198 -18.80 -28.19 -2.68
CA GLU A 198 -19.66 -27.14 -3.24
C GLU A 198 -21.12 -27.59 -3.15
N VAL A 199 -21.94 -26.77 -2.49
CA VAL A 199 -23.39 -26.95 -2.48
C VAL A 199 -23.95 -26.16 -3.65
N SER A 200 -24.48 -26.86 -4.66
CA SER A 200 -25.31 -26.22 -5.68
C SER A 200 -26.64 -25.82 -5.03
N PRO A 201 -27.09 -24.56 -5.11
CA PRO A 201 -28.42 -24.21 -4.64
C PRO A 201 -29.46 -24.94 -5.50
N SER A 202 -30.41 -25.63 -4.85
CA SER A 202 -31.56 -26.20 -5.53
C SER A 202 -32.30 -25.09 -6.28
N GLN A 203 -32.42 -25.24 -7.60
CA GLN A 203 -33.38 -24.46 -8.37
C GLN A 203 -34.78 -24.93 -7.99
N ASP A 204 -35.39 -24.27 -7.00
CA ASP A 204 -36.82 -24.36 -6.80
C ASP A 204 -37.50 -23.51 -7.89
N ASN A 205 -38.21 -24.20 -8.81
CA ASN A 205 -39.22 -23.62 -9.71
C ASN A 205 -40.59 -23.63 -9.01
#